data_AF-A0A8S9MKP8-F1
#
_entry.id   AF-A0A8S9MKP8-F1
#
_cell.length_a   1.000
_cell.length_b   1.000
_cell.length_c   1.000
_cell.angle_alpha   90.00
_cell.angle_beta   90.00
_cell.angle_gamma   90.00
#
_symmetry.space_group_name_H-M   'P 1'
#
loop_
_entity.id
_entity.type
_entity.pdbx_description
1 polymer ?
#
loop_
_entity_poly.entity_id
_entity_poly.type
_entity_poly.pdbx_seq_one_letter_code
_entity_poly.pdbx_strand_id
1 'polypeptide(L)'
;MDSNYNKLTSSRVAITGASKYTAFPSYVEILDYLESYAKHFDLLKFIKFRSKVIEVRFTGDGETQQMDKLGAYGNLLPGKPVWEVAVRTRDRDAGDIQWHAFEFVVVCTGKYGDVPRIPTFPAKKGPEIFKGKVMLSMDYCKLEKEEALDLLRGKKVAVIGFKKSAIDLALESALANRGIYTHT
;
A
#
# COMPACT_ATOMS: atom_id res chain seq x y z
N MET A 1 -1.17 7.73 14.49
CA MET A 1 -1.53 6.54 13.69
C MET A 1 -0.93 5.32 14.35
N ASP A 2 -1.72 4.66 15.21
CA ASP A 2 -1.38 3.33 15.73
C ASP A 2 -1.96 2.30 14.78
N SER A 3 -1.16 1.30 14.41
CA SER A 3 -1.59 0.24 13.53
C SER A 3 -2.63 -0.61 14.27
N ASN A 4 -3.90 -0.51 13.86
CA ASN A 4 -5.00 -1.36 14.33
C ASN A 4 -4.91 -2.78 13.74
N TYR A 5 -3.75 -3.42 13.90
CA TYR A 5 -3.52 -4.84 13.66
C TYR A 5 -3.12 -5.48 14.99
N ASN A 6 -4.10 -6.14 15.61
CA ASN A 6 -3.84 -6.98 16.79
C ASN A 6 -2.82 -8.06 16.44
N LYS A 7 -1.96 -8.34 17.42
CA LYS A 7 -0.92 -9.39 17.43
C LYS A 7 -1.42 -10.82 17.14
N LEU A 8 -2.74 -11.01 16.99
CA LEU A 8 -3.40 -12.31 16.87
C LEU A 8 -3.99 -12.61 15.48
N THR A 9 -3.92 -11.69 14.51
CA THR A 9 -4.56 -11.91 13.18
C THR A 9 -3.65 -11.80 11.97
N SER A 10 -2.32 -11.78 12.13
CA SER A 10 -1.40 -11.94 11.00
C SER A 10 -0.38 -13.04 11.33
N SER A 11 -0.67 -14.24 10.82
CA SER A 11 0.22 -15.37 10.53
C SER A 11 1.45 -15.61 11.43
N ARG A 12 1.42 -16.74 12.15
CA ARG A 12 2.43 -17.23 13.10
C ARG A 12 3.89 -17.22 12.60
N VAL A 13 4.78 -16.64 13.40
CA VAL A 13 5.87 -17.35 14.09
C VAL A 13 5.82 -16.86 15.54
N ALA A 14 5.40 -17.74 16.46
CA ALA A 14 5.42 -17.43 17.89
C ALA A 14 6.85 -17.59 18.39
N ILE A 15 7.60 -16.49 18.50
CA ILE A 15 8.82 -16.46 19.31
C ILE A 15 8.38 -16.08 20.72
N THR A 16 8.33 -17.06 21.62
CA THR A 16 8.03 -16.85 23.04
C THR A 16 9.20 -16.15 23.71
N GLY A 17 9.05 -14.85 23.95
CA GLY A 17 9.96 -13.98 24.68
C GLY A 17 9.31 -12.62 24.91
N ALA A 18 9.78 -11.84 25.89
CA ALA A 18 9.26 -10.49 26.14
C ALA A 18 9.29 -9.69 24.83
N SER A 19 8.11 -9.24 24.41
CA SER A 19 7.93 -8.63 23.11
C SER A 19 8.61 -7.26 23.08
N LYS A 20 9.60 -7.09 22.18
CA LYS A 20 10.17 -5.78 21.84
C LYS A 20 9.09 -4.75 21.44
N TYR A 21 7.95 -5.23 20.93
CA TYR A 21 6.88 -4.41 20.37
C TYR A 21 5.64 -4.36 21.27
N THR A 22 4.95 -3.23 21.24
CA THR A 22 3.67 -3.02 21.95
C THR A 22 2.53 -3.88 21.35
N ALA A 23 1.38 -3.93 22.04
CA ALA A 23 0.20 -4.67 21.57
C ALA A 23 -0.43 -4.05 20.31
N PHE A 24 -0.30 -2.73 20.15
CA PHE A 24 -0.73 -1.95 19.00
C PHE A 24 0.48 -1.20 18.45
N PRO A 25 1.32 -1.87 17.64
CA PRO A 25 2.57 -1.27 17.21
C PRO A 25 2.32 -0.05 16.32
N SER A 26 3.13 0.98 16.52
CA SER A 26 3.23 2.11 15.60
C SER A 26 3.77 1.65 14.23
N TYR A 27 3.60 2.49 13.20
CA TYR A 27 4.18 2.19 11.89
C TYR A 27 5.72 2.07 11.94
N VAL A 28 6.37 2.79 12.87
CA VAL A 28 7.82 2.75 13.10
C VAL A 28 8.25 1.40 13.65
N GLU A 29 7.52 0.89 14.65
CA GLU A 29 7.76 -0.46 15.20
C GLU A 29 7.57 -1.55 14.15
N ILE A 30 6.55 -1.43 13.29
CA ILE A 30 6.33 -2.37 12.19
C ILE A 30 7.47 -2.29 11.16
N LEU A 31 7.92 -1.09 10.80
CA LEU A 31 9.03 -0.90 9.87
C LEU A 31 10.32 -1.52 10.41
N ASP A 32 10.65 -1.27 11.67
CA ASP A 32 11.82 -1.86 12.36
C ASP A 32 11.74 -3.40 12.37
N TYR A 33 10.56 -3.95 12.61
CA TYR A 33 10.33 -5.39 12.52
C TYR A 33 10.59 -5.93 11.10
N LEU A 34 10.03 -5.29 10.07
CA LEU A 34 10.19 -5.71 8.67
C LEU A 34 11.64 -5.63 8.20
N GLU A 35 12.35 -4.57 8.57
CA GLU A 35 13.78 -4.43 8.30
C GLU A 35 14.61 -5.50 9.02
N SER A 36 14.32 -5.75 10.29
CA SER A 36 14.98 -6.78 11.08
C SER A 36 14.75 -8.17 10.49
N TYR A 37 13.52 -8.46 10.05
CA TYR A 37 13.15 -9.71 9.39
C TYR A 37 13.92 -9.89 8.07
N ALA A 38 13.96 -8.86 7.22
CA ALA A 38 14.68 -8.90 5.95
C ALA A 38 16.19 -9.09 6.13
N LYS A 39 16.78 -8.49 7.16
CA LYS A 39 18.19 -8.69 7.53
C LYS A 39 18.44 -10.10 8.08
N HIS A 40 17.58 -10.59 8.98
CA HIS A 40 17.74 -11.89 9.62
C HIS A 40 17.75 -13.05 8.62
N PHE A 41 16.86 -13.00 7.61
CA PHE A 41 16.78 -14.01 6.55
C PHE A 41 17.59 -13.68 5.29
N ASP A 42 18.43 -12.63 5.34
CA ASP A 42 19.28 -12.19 4.23
C ASP A 42 18.49 -12.01 2.90
N LEU A 43 17.30 -11.43 3.00
CA LEU A 43 16.39 -11.24 1.86
C LEU A 43 16.77 -10.03 1.01
N LEU A 44 17.48 -9.06 1.59
CA LEU A 44 17.84 -7.81 0.93
C LEU A 44 18.65 -8.03 -0.35
N LYS A 45 19.44 -9.11 -0.45
CA LYS A 45 20.19 -9.47 -1.66
C LYS A 45 19.32 -9.81 -2.87
N PHE A 46 18.06 -10.19 -2.64
CA PHE A 46 17.11 -10.50 -3.70
C PHE A 46 16.21 -9.31 -4.09
N ILE A 47 16.32 -8.18 -3.39
CA ILE A 47 15.46 -7.01 -3.59
C ILE A 47 16.21 -5.96 -4.39
N LYS A 48 15.63 -5.57 -5.53
CA LYS A 48 16.09 -4.42 -6.32
C LYS A 48 15.18 -3.23 -6.09
N PHE A 49 15.63 -2.28 -5.27
CA PHE A 49 14.92 -1.02 -5.06
C PHE A 49 14.98 -0.12 -6.29
N ARG A 50 14.08 0.88 -6.37
CA ARG A 50 13.99 1.84 -7.49
C ARG A 50 13.72 1.19 -8.86
N SER A 51 13.22 -0.04 -8.86
CA SER A 51 12.81 -0.80 -10.04
C SER A 51 11.28 -0.85 -10.12
N LYS A 52 10.69 -0.09 -11.03
CA LYS A 52 9.24 -0.09 -11.27
C LYS A 52 8.89 -1.14 -12.32
N VAL A 53 8.15 -2.18 -11.94
CA VAL A 53 7.51 -3.09 -12.91
C VAL A 53 6.40 -2.32 -13.61
N ILE A 54 6.47 -2.23 -14.93
CA ILE A 54 5.48 -1.52 -15.75
C ILE A 54 4.58 -2.47 -16.52
N GLU A 55 5.05 -3.70 -16.77
CA GLU A 55 4.33 -4.69 -17.55
C GLU A 55 4.78 -6.10 -17.21
N VAL A 56 3.82 -7.04 -17.25
CA VAL A 56 4.05 -8.48 -17.12
C VAL A 56 3.28 -9.17 -18.24
N ARG A 57 3.95 -9.95 -19.07
CA ARG A 57 3.37 -10.67 -20.20
C ARG A 57 3.62 -12.17 -20.07
N PHE A 58 2.60 -12.98 -20.37
CA PHE A 58 2.77 -14.42 -20.53
C PHE A 58 3.16 -14.69 -21.99
N THR A 59 4.29 -15.36 -22.19
CA THR A 59 4.82 -15.70 -23.52
C THR A 59 4.51 -17.13 -23.94
N GLY A 60 4.01 -17.97 -23.02
CA GLY A 60 3.66 -19.37 -23.28
C GLY A 60 4.87 -20.30 -23.34
N ASP A 61 4.64 -21.58 -23.14
CA ASP A 61 5.56 -22.62 -23.59
C ASP A 61 5.22 -22.94 -25.05
N GLY A 62 6.19 -22.91 -25.97
CA GLY A 62 5.95 -23.25 -27.39
C GLY A 62 5.49 -24.69 -27.66
N GLU A 63 4.93 -25.40 -26.68
CA GLU A 63 4.55 -26.81 -26.71
C GLU A 63 3.19 -27.03 -26.03
N THR A 64 2.11 -26.45 -26.59
CA THR A 64 0.75 -26.84 -26.19
C THR A 64 0.02 -27.55 -27.34
N GLN A 65 0.48 -28.76 -27.66
CA GLN A 65 -0.41 -29.86 -28.05
C GLN A 65 -0.28 -30.95 -26.99
N GLN A 66 -0.94 -30.74 -25.85
CA GLN A 66 -1.42 -31.74 -24.86
C GLN A 66 -1.37 -31.14 -23.46
N MET A 67 -2.49 -30.60 -22.98
CA MET A 67 -3.04 -30.92 -21.66
C MET A 67 -4.33 -30.13 -21.40
N ASP A 68 -5.44 -30.68 -21.91
CA ASP A 68 -6.82 -30.31 -21.54
C ASP A 68 -7.19 -30.63 -20.07
N LYS A 69 -6.22 -30.83 -19.15
CA LYS A 69 -6.49 -31.40 -17.81
C LYS A 69 -5.67 -30.85 -16.62
N LEU A 70 -5.12 -29.63 -16.68
CA LEU A 70 -4.49 -29.05 -15.48
C LEU A 70 -4.72 -27.53 -15.35
N GLY A 71 -5.98 -27.09 -15.31
CA GLY A 71 -6.32 -25.68 -15.07
C GLY A 71 -5.78 -24.73 -16.15
N ALA A 72 -6.19 -23.47 -16.10
CA ALA A 72 -5.87 -22.48 -17.14
C ALA A 72 -4.38 -22.06 -17.23
N TYR A 73 -3.46 -22.69 -16.49
CA TYR A 73 -2.08 -22.22 -16.30
C TYR A 73 -0.97 -23.27 -16.46
N GLY A 74 -1.29 -24.52 -16.84
CA GLY A 74 -0.27 -25.54 -17.11
C GLY A 74 0.64 -25.87 -15.90
N ASN A 75 1.84 -26.38 -16.17
CA ASN A 75 2.84 -26.69 -15.13
C ASN A 75 3.47 -25.40 -14.58
N LEU A 76 3.48 -25.22 -13.24
CA LEU A 76 3.92 -23.95 -12.60
C LEU A 76 5.42 -23.68 -12.73
N LEU A 77 6.22 -24.71 -12.99
CA LEU A 77 7.66 -24.62 -13.21
C LEU A 77 8.02 -25.47 -14.44
N PRO A 78 7.82 -24.94 -15.65
CA PRO A 78 8.08 -25.68 -16.89
C PRO A 78 9.58 -25.84 -17.20
N GLY A 79 10.48 -25.35 -16.34
CA GLY A 79 11.94 -25.39 -16.53
C GLY A 79 12.44 -24.47 -17.64
N LYS A 80 11.56 -23.60 -18.15
CA LYS A 80 11.87 -22.56 -19.14
C LYS A 80 11.08 -21.29 -18.84
N PRO A 81 11.60 -20.09 -19.15
CA PRO A 81 10.86 -18.85 -18.94
C PRO A 81 9.60 -18.80 -19.80
N VAL A 82 8.46 -18.49 -19.17
CA VAL A 82 7.16 -18.31 -19.83
C VAL A 82 6.51 -16.97 -19.49
N TRP A 83 7.22 -16.13 -18.72
CA TRP A 83 6.83 -14.78 -18.36
C TRP A 83 7.93 -13.79 -18.73
N GLU A 84 7.53 -12.64 -19.26
CA GLU A 84 8.39 -11.48 -19.47
C GLU A 84 7.93 -10.32 -18.59
N VAL A 85 8.87 -9.70 -17.89
CA VAL A 85 8.62 -8.60 -16.97
C VAL A 85 9.43 -7.38 -17.41
N ALA A 86 8.75 -6.29 -17.74
CA ALA A 86 9.37 -5.03 -18.10
C ALA A 86 9.57 -4.15 -16.86
N VAL A 87 10.81 -3.72 -16.65
CA VAL A 87 11.24 -2.95 -15.47
C VAL A 87 11.86 -1.63 -15.90
N ARG A 88 11.39 -0.54 -15.31
CA ARG A 88 11.97 0.80 -15.44
C ARG A 88 12.76 1.15 -14.18
N THR A 89 14.05 1.45 -14.33
CA THR A 89 14.91 1.87 -13.21
C THR A 89 14.99 3.39 -13.14
N ARG A 90 14.78 3.98 -11.96
CA ARG A 90 14.70 5.45 -11.81
C ARG A 90 16.04 6.19 -11.96
N ASP A 91 17.16 5.49 -11.79
CA ASP A 91 18.51 6.08 -11.75
C ASP A 91 19.26 6.04 -13.11
N ARG A 92 18.66 5.45 -14.16
CA ARG A 92 19.21 5.45 -15.52
C ARG A 92 18.48 6.48 -16.37
N ASP A 93 19.10 6.95 -17.45
CA ASP A 93 18.54 7.91 -18.39
C ASP A 93 17.05 7.61 -18.67
N ALA A 94 16.25 8.68 -18.66
CA ALA A 94 14.80 8.63 -18.68
C ALA A 94 14.26 7.90 -19.92
N GLY A 95 14.16 6.56 -19.85
CA GLY A 95 13.60 5.78 -20.95
C GLY A 95 13.98 4.30 -20.99
N ASP A 96 15.06 3.87 -20.33
CA ASP A 96 15.53 2.48 -20.49
C ASP A 96 14.61 1.47 -19.77
N ILE A 97 13.93 0.64 -20.57
CA ILE A 97 13.06 -0.45 -20.11
C ILE A 97 13.83 -1.75 -20.29
N GLN A 98 14.07 -2.44 -19.17
CA GLN A 98 14.77 -3.72 -19.14
C GLN A 98 13.74 -4.85 -19.07
N TRP A 99 13.86 -5.81 -19.98
CA TRP A 99 13.01 -7.00 -20.01
C TRP A 99 13.71 -8.17 -19.34
N HIS A 100 12.99 -8.85 -18.46
CA HIS A 100 13.48 -10.01 -17.71
C HIS A 100 12.54 -11.19 -17.90
N ALA A 101 13.12 -12.34 -18.25
CA ALA A 101 12.38 -13.58 -18.44
C ALA A 101 12.37 -14.41 -17.14
N PHE A 102 11.19 -14.93 -16.77
CA PHE A 102 10.98 -15.73 -15.56
C PHE A 102 10.11 -16.96 -15.85
N GLU A 103 10.32 -18.03 -15.10
CA GLU A 103 9.44 -19.21 -15.13
C GLU A 103 8.15 -18.96 -14.35
N PHE A 104 8.24 -18.18 -13.27
CA PHE A 104 7.13 -17.92 -12.37
C PHE A 104 7.20 -16.49 -11.81
N VAL A 105 6.03 -15.88 -11.60
CA VAL A 105 5.90 -14.52 -11.09
C VAL A 105 4.95 -14.50 -9.89
N VAL A 106 5.42 -13.98 -8.77
CA VAL A 106 4.59 -13.70 -7.58
C VAL A 106 4.31 -12.20 -7.51
N VAL A 107 3.03 -11.82 -7.51
CA VAL A 107 2.61 -10.42 -7.48
C VAL A 107 2.26 -10.00 -6.04
N CYS A 108 3.09 -9.15 -5.45
CA CYS A 108 2.96 -8.67 -4.07
C CYS A 108 2.68 -7.16 -3.98
N THR A 109 1.89 -6.59 -4.90
CA THR A 109 1.64 -5.13 -4.96
C THR A 109 0.70 -4.60 -3.88
N GLY A 110 0.07 -5.48 -3.10
CA GLY A 110 -0.93 -5.12 -2.10
C GLY A 110 -2.25 -4.63 -2.71
N LYS A 111 -3.24 -4.42 -1.84
CA LYS A 111 -4.60 -3.98 -2.22
C LYS A 111 -4.77 -2.46 -2.21
N TYR A 112 -4.00 -1.78 -1.38
CA TYR A 112 -4.06 -0.33 -1.19
C TYR A 112 -2.92 0.29 -1.99
N GLY A 113 -3.22 0.73 -3.20
CA GLY A 113 -2.25 1.32 -4.13
C GLY A 113 -2.28 2.85 -4.15
N ASP A 114 -1.51 3.41 -5.08
CA ASP A 114 -1.35 4.83 -5.38
C ASP A 114 -2.51 5.43 -6.18
N VAL A 115 -3.40 4.60 -6.73
CA VAL A 115 -4.57 5.04 -7.50
C VAL A 115 -5.77 5.22 -6.56
N PRO A 116 -6.26 6.46 -6.36
CA PRO A 116 -7.41 6.70 -5.52
C PRO A 116 -8.70 6.24 -6.20
N ARG A 117 -9.58 5.60 -5.43
CA ARG A 117 -10.91 5.20 -5.90
C ARG A 117 -11.93 6.29 -5.60
N ILE A 118 -11.99 7.29 -6.47
CA ILE A 118 -12.91 8.42 -6.35
C ILE A 118 -14.25 8.07 -7.04
N PRO A 119 -15.41 8.32 -6.42
CA PRO A 119 -16.71 8.18 -7.10
C PRO A 119 -16.80 9.10 -8.32
N THR A 120 -17.48 8.64 -9.36
CA THR A 120 -17.84 9.49 -10.49
C THR A 120 -19.04 10.35 -10.12
N PHE A 121 -18.91 11.67 -10.27
CA PHE A 121 -20.00 12.61 -10.03
C PHE A 121 -20.60 13.09 -11.35
N PRO A 122 -21.92 13.32 -11.42
CA PRO A 122 -22.51 14.03 -12.55
C PRO A 122 -21.90 15.43 -12.71
N ALA A 123 -21.96 15.97 -13.93
CA ALA A 123 -21.42 17.31 -14.21
C ALA A 123 -22.01 18.36 -13.26
N LYS A 124 -21.13 19.19 -12.67
CA LYS A 124 -21.47 20.25 -11.71
C LYS A 124 -22.13 19.75 -10.42
N LYS A 125 -21.84 18.52 -10.01
CA LYS A 125 -22.35 17.91 -8.76
C LYS A 125 -21.26 17.22 -7.94
N GLY A 126 -20.00 17.32 -8.35
CA GLY A 126 -18.87 16.74 -7.64
C GLY A 126 -18.06 17.76 -6.85
N PRO A 127 -16.82 17.39 -6.48
CA PRO A 127 -15.87 18.25 -5.80
C PRO A 127 -15.61 19.60 -6.52
N GLU A 128 -15.81 19.67 -7.83
CA GLU A 128 -15.50 20.84 -8.66
C GLU A 128 -16.33 22.08 -8.33
N ILE A 129 -17.54 21.92 -7.77
CA ILE A 129 -18.37 23.05 -7.34
C ILE A 129 -18.17 23.41 -5.87
N PHE A 130 -17.43 22.59 -5.13
CA PHE A 130 -17.18 22.84 -3.71
C PHE A 130 -16.07 23.87 -3.56
N LYS A 131 -16.39 24.97 -2.85
CA LYS A 131 -15.44 26.09 -2.63
C LYS A 131 -14.41 25.83 -1.53
N GLY A 132 -14.57 24.73 -0.78
CA GLY A 132 -13.62 24.32 0.24
C GLY A 132 -12.54 23.38 -0.31
N LYS A 133 -11.60 23.00 0.55
CA LYS A 133 -10.55 22.03 0.19
C LYS A 133 -11.11 20.61 0.25
N VAL A 134 -10.94 19.85 -0.83
CA VAL A 134 -11.19 18.40 -0.86
C VAL A 134 -9.85 17.67 -0.85
N MET A 135 -9.70 16.69 0.03
CA MET A 135 -8.47 15.92 0.19
C MET A 135 -8.81 14.44 0.41
N LEU A 136 -8.05 13.55 -0.22
CA LEU A 136 -8.18 12.10 -0.06
C LEU A 136 -7.36 11.63 1.15
N SER A 137 -7.79 10.54 1.80
CA SER A 137 -7.09 10.01 2.98
C SER A 137 -5.62 9.66 2.70
N MET A 138 -5.31 9.25 1.45
CA MET A 138 -3.94 8.91 1.01
C MET A 138 -3.03 10.13 0.89
N ASP A 139 -3.58 11.32 0.66
CA ASP A 139 -2.80 12.56 0.63
C ASP A 139 -2.70 13.16 2.02
N TYR A 140 -3.76 13.02 2.83
CA TYR A 140 -3.71 13.41 4.24
C TYR A 140 -2.62 12.65 5.00
N CYS A 141 -2.45 11.34 4.78
CA CYS A 141 -1.46 10.54 5.51
C CYS A 141 0.00 10.85 5.16
N LYS A 142 0.24 11.71 4.16
CA LYS A 142 1.58 12.20 3.79
C LYS A 142 1.94 13.52 4.48
N LEU A 143 0.97 14.15 5.14
CA LEU A 143 1.18 15.41 5.86
C LEU A 143 2.01 15.17 7.11
N GLU A 144 2.89 16.11 7.40
CA GLU A 144 3.50 16.17 8.72
C GLU A 144 2.44 16.53 9.78
N LYS A 145 2.74 16.23 11.03
CA LYS A 145 1.78 16.39 12.14
C LYS A 145 1.27 17.84 12.25
N GLU A 146 2.16 18.81 12.11
CA GLU A 146 1.86 20.23 12.17
C GLU A 146 0.95 20.66 10.99
N GLU A 147 1.25 20.18 9.78
CA GLU A 147 0.45 20.46 8.58
C GLU A 147 -0.96 19.88 8.69
N ALA A 148 -1.08 18.67 9.22
CA ALA A 148 -2.37 18.03 9.48
C ALA A 148 -3.18 18.81 10.53
N LEU A 149 -2.53 19.29 11.59
CA LEU A 149 -3.17 20.12 12.62
C LEU A 149 -3.65 21.46 12.05
N ASP A 150 -2.82 22.15 11.28
CA ASP A 150 -3.17 23.43 10.66
C ASP A 150 -4.28 23.28 9.61
N LEU A 151 -4.30 22.16 8.89
CA LEU A 151 -5.38 21.82 7.97
C LEU A 151 -6.72 21.69 8.69
N LEU A 152 -6.74 21.09 9.89
CA LEU A 152 -7.96 20.74 10.60
C LEU A 152 -8.44 21.82 11.56
N ARG A 153 -7.53 22.56 12.20
CA ARG A 153 -7.84 23.47 13.32
C ARG A 153 -8.75 24.62 12.89
N GLY A 154 -9.82 24.82 13.65
CA GLY A 154 -10.85 25.83 13.42
C GLY A 154 -11.67 25.61 12.15
N LYS A 155 -11.57 24.43 11.50
CA LYS A 155 -12.29 24.13 10.26
C LYS A 155 -13.52 23.26 10.53
N LYS A 156 -14.54 23.42 9.69
CA LYS A 156 -15.66 22.49 9.59
C LYS A 156 -15.26 21.35 8.65
N VAL A 157 -15.03 20.18 9.21
CA VAL A 157 -14.53 19.02 8.46
C VAL A 157 -15.64 18.00 8.28
N ALA A 158 -15.84 17.55 7.04
CA ALA A 158 -16.72 16.43 6.70
C ALA A 158 -15.86 15.27 6.19
N VAL A 159 -15.97 14.10 6.83
CA VAL A 159 -15.26 12.89 6.42
C VAL A 159 -16.22 11.97 5.69
N ILE A 160 -15.86 11.58 4.46
CA ILE A 160 -16.70 10.73 3.61
C ILE A 160 -16.12 9.31 3.58
N GLY A 161 -16.86 8.35 4.15
CA GLY A 161 -16.48 6.94 4.24
C GLY A 161 -16.67 6.38 5.65
N PHE A 162 -16.59 5.06 5.81
CA PHE A 162 -16.84 4.37 7.09
C PHE A 162 -15.77 3.34 7.47
N LYS A 163 -14.69 3.23 6.69
CA LYS A 163 -13.59 2.30 6.97
C LYS A 163 -12.60 2.90 7.97
N LYS A 164 -11.62 2.11 8.42
CA LYS A 164 -10.60 2.47 9.41
C LYS A 164 -10.07 3.91 9.24
N SER A 165 -9.54 4.26 8.07
CA SER A 165 -9.02 5.61 7.81
C SER A 165 -10.04 6.73 8.00
N ALA A 166 -11.32 6.50 7.67
CA ALA A 166 -12.36 7.51 7.88
C ALA A 166 -12.67 7.71 9.36
N ILE A 167 -12.67 6.63 10.15
CA ILE A 167 -12.87 6.68 11.60
C ILE A 167 -11.71 7.43 12.26
N ASP A 168 -10.47 7.08 11.89
CA ASP A 168 -9.27 7.74 12.42
C ASP A 168 -9.26 9.24 12.07
N LEU A 169 -9.56 9.59 10.82
CA LEU A 169 -9.66 11.00 10.38
C LEU A 169 -10.75 11.77 11.10
N ALA A 170 -11.92 11.16 11.31
CA ALA A 170 -13.02 11.80 12.03
C ALA A 170 -12.62 12.08 13.49
N LEU A 171 -11.93 11.14 14.14
CA LEU A 171 -11.40 11.32 15.48
C LEU A 171 -10.35 12.43 15.52
N GLU A 172 -9.35 12.41 14.64
CA GLU A 172 -8.31 13.45 14.56
C GLU A 172 -8.90 14.84 14.29
N SER A 173 -9.89 14.92 13.39
CA SER A 173 -10.63 16.16 13.10
C SER A 173 -11.38 16.68 14.33
N ALA A 174 -12.02 15.79 15.09
CA ALA A 174 -12.71 16.14 16.32
C ALA A 174 -11.73 16.62 17.40
N LEU A 175 -10.59 15.93 17.57
CA LEU A 175 -9.53 16.30 18.52
C LEU A 175 -8.95 17.68 18.21
N ALA A 176 -8.62 17.95 16.95
CA ALA A 176 -8.06 19.23 16.50
C ALA A 176 -9.03 20.41 16.68
N ASN A 177 -10.34 20.14 16.73
CA ASN A 177 -11.40 21.13 16.83
C ASN A 177 -12.20 21.05 18.13
N ARG A 178 -11.68 20.37 19.16
CA ARG A 178 -12.31 20.39 20.49
C ARG A 178 -12.36 21.84 20.96
N GLY A 179 -13.58 22.39 21.04
CA GLY A 179 -13.80 23.70 21.63
C GLY A 179 -13.24 23.70 23.04
N ILE A 180 -12.43 24.71 23.36
CA ILE A 180 -12.23 25.06 24.76
C ILE A 180 -13.59 25.57 25.22
N TYR A 181 -14.36 24.74 25.90
CA TYR A 181 -15.53 25.21 26.64
C TYR A 181 -14.99 26.05 27.80
N THR A 182 -14.65 27.32 27.54
CA THR A 182 -14.58 28.30 28.61
C THR A 182 -16.02 28.56 29.01
N HIS A 183 -16.45 27.98 30.13
CA HIS A 183 -17.62 28.48 30.82
C HIS A 183 -17.33 29.93 31.22
N THR A 184 -17.92 30.87 30.50
CA THR A 184 -18.02 32.27 30.88
C THR A 184 -19.21 32.47 31.81
#